data_AF-A0A2G4SF45-F1
#
_entry.id   AF-A0A2G4SF45-F1
#
_cell.length_a   1.000
_cell.length_b   1.000
_cell.length_c   1.000
_cell.angle_alpha   90.00
_cell.angle_beta   90.00
_cell.angle_gamma   90.00
#
_symmetry.space_group_name_H-M   'P 1'
#
loop_
_entity.id
_entity.type
_entity.pdbx_description
1 polymer ?
#
loop_
_entity_poly.entity_id
_entity_poly.type
_entity_poly.pdbx_seq_one_letter_code
_entity_poly.pdbx_strand_id
1 'polypeptide(L)'
;MTDENKNISMQLWISKNAGVFVKLMTFTAAIIAFPIVTFFLTLHSLFEGNTTYAAIAAVIMVNLILALYIITAYFETPLDEEKRPKKE
;
A
#
# COMPACT_ATOMS: atom_id res chain seq x y z
N MET A 1 33.69 19.41 -7.73
CA MET A 1 32.72 19.30 -8.84
C MET A 1 32.10 17.91 -8.99
N THR A 2 32.70 16.84 -8.45
CA THR A 2 32.17 15.46 -8.50
C THR A 2 31.19 15.10 -7.37
N ASP A 3 31.36 15.66 -6.16
CA ASP A 3 30.55 15.29 -5.00
C ASP A 3 29.13 15.89 -5.00
N GLU A 4 28.97 17.09 -5.58
CA GLU A 4 27.68 17.76 -5.72
C GLU A 4 26.74 17.02 -6.71
N ASN A 5 27.31 16.53 -7.82
CA ASN A 5 26.57 15.75 -8.82
C ASN A 5 26.08 14.39 -8.26
N LYS A 6 26.90 13.72 -7.45
CA LYS A 6 26.51 12.49 -6.76
C LYS A 6 25.35 12.72 -5.79
N ASN A 7 25.35 13.83 -5.05
CA ASN A 7 24.26 14.17 -4.14
C ASN A 7 22.95 14.48 -4.87
N ILE A 8 23.01 15.19 -6.01
CA ILE A 8 21.81 15.51 -6.82
C ILE A 8 21.22 14.25 -7.46
N SER A 9 22.04 13.37 -8.04
CA SER A 9 21.57 12.10 -8.64
C SER A 9 20.97 11.14 -7.61
N MET A 10 21.53 11.10 -6.40
CA MET A 10 21.00 10.30 -5.30
C MET A 10 19.66 10.85 -4.80
N GLN A 11 19.50 12.17 -4.65
CA GLN A 11 18.21 12.79 -4.31
C GLN A 11 17.15 12.60 -5.41
N LEU A 12 17.55 12.66 -6.68
CA LEU A 12 16.65 12.44 -7.81
C LEU A 12 16.08 11.01 -7.82
N TRP A 13 16.95 10.01 -7.59
CA TRP A 13 16.57 8.61 -7.49
C TRP A 13 15.63 8.35 -6.30
N ILE A 14 15.86 9.00 -5.16
CA ILE A 14 14.97 8.91 -3.98
C ILE A 14 13.59 9.50 -4.32
N SER A 15 13.53 10.69 -4.93
CA SER A 15 12.24 11.34 -5.22
C SER A 15 11.41 10.58 -6.26
N LYS A 16 12.06 9.98 -7.27
CA LYS A 16 11.38 9.19 -8.32
C LYS A 16 10.70 7.94 -7.73
N ASN A 17 11.31 7.32 -6.73
CA ASN A 17 10.82 6.07 -6.14
C ASN A 17 9.97 6.28 -4.88
N ALA A 18 9.96 7.49 -4.31
CA ALA A 18 9.23 7.82 -3.09
C ALA A 18 7.73 7.48 -3.20
N GLY A 19 7.12 7.65 -4.37
CA GLY A 19 5.70 7.32 -4.58
C GLY A 19 5.36 5.85 -4.36
N VAL A 20 6.20 4.94 -4.85
CA VAL A 20 6.04 3.49 -4.64
C VAL A 20 6.25 3.12 -3.17
N PHE A 21 7.26 3.72 -2.54
CA PHE A 21 7.57 3.47 -1.13
C PHE A 21 6.41 3.87 -0.20
N VAL A 22 5.80 5.04 -0.43
CA VAL A 22 4.64 5.51 0.34
C VAL A 22 3.45 4.58 0.16
N LYS A 23 3.19 4.07 -1.05
CA LYS A 23 2.12 3.10 -1.30
C LYS A 23 2.35 1.80 -0.55
N LEU A 24 3.56 1.26 -0.60
CA LEU A 24 3.92 0.03 0.10
C LEU A 24 3.70 0.17 1.62
N MET A 25 4.20 1.25 2.22
CA MET A 25 3.99 1.54 3.64
C MET A 25 2.50 1.67 3.99
N THR A 26 1.73 2.36 3.16
CA THR A 26 0.29 2.55 3.38
C THR A 26 -0.45 1.22 3.37
N PHE A 27 -0.16 0.35 2.40
CA PHE A 27 -0.78 -0.98 2.33
C PHE A 27 -0.32 -1.90 3.47
N THR A 28 0.95 -1.86 3.86
CA THR A 28 1.44 -2.60 5.03
C THR A 28 0.73 -2.16 6.30
N ALA A 29 0.61 -0.84 6.52
CA ALA A 29 -0.12 -0.31 7.67
C ALA A 29 -1.61 -0.69 7.63
N ALA A 30 -2.24 -0.64 6.45
CA ALA A 30 -3.63 -1.01 6.27
C ALA A 30 -3.90 -2.49 6.60
N ILE A 31 -3.05 -3.41 6.15
CA ILE A 31 -3.17 -4.85 6.43
C ILE A 31 -3.10 -5.15 7.93
N ILE A 32 -2.41 -4.33 8.72
CA ILE A 32 -2.36 -4.52 10.19
C ILE A 32 -3.56 -3.82 10.84
N ALA A 33 -3.78 -2.55 10.53
CA ALA A 33 -4.77 -1.72 11.21
C ALA A 33 -6.21 -2.18 10.92
N PHE A 34 -6.57 -2.42 9.65
CA PHE A 34 -7.95 -2.73 9.28
C PHE A 34 -8.46 -4.04 9.89
N PRO A 35 -7.75 -5.18 9.83
CA PRO A 35 -8.25 -6.43 10.41
C PRO A 35 -8.35 -6.38 11.94
N ILE A 36 -7.44 -5.65 12.59
CA ILE A 36 -7.51 -5.40 14.04
C ILE A 36 -8.77 -4.59 14.37
N VAL A 37 -9.00 -3.50 13.65
CA VAL A 37 -10.21 -2.67 13.82
C VAL A 37 -11.46 -3.50 13.55
N THR A 38 -11.50 -4.28 12.47
CA THR A 38 -12.61 -5.19 12.16
C THR A 38 -12.84 -6.21 13.27
N PHE A 39 -11.79 -6.81 13.83
CA PHE A 39 -11.91 -7.75 14.94
C PHE A 39 -12.63 -7.12 16.13
N PHE A 40 -12.14 -5.97 16.63
CA PHE A 40 -12.70 -5.33 17.82
C PHE A 40 -14.10 -4.75 17.57
N LEU A 41 -14.35 -4.16 16.39
CA LEU A 41 -15.68 -3.65 16.03
C LEU A 41 -16.71 -4.78 15.98
N THR A 42 -16.35 -5.89 15.32
CA THR A 42 -17.26 -7.02 15.12
C THR A 42 -17.48 -7.77 16.45
N LEU A 43 -16.45 -7.87 17.29
CA LEU A 43 -16.53 -8.48 18.62
C LEU A 43 -17.52 -7.74 19.54
N HIS A 44 -17.52 -6.40 19.50
CA HIS A 44 -18.36 -5.58 20.36
C HIS A 44 -19.78 -5.37 19.80
N SER A 45 -19.93 -5.27 18.47
CA SER A 45 -21.21 -4.87 17.86
C SER A 45 -22.07 -6.02 17.34
N LEU A 46 -21.48 -7.14 16.92
CA LEU A 46 -22.19 -8.17 16.14
C LEU A 46 -22.22 -9.55 16.79
N PHE A 47 -21.19 -9.92 17.57
CA PHE A 47 -21.03 -11.29 18.06
C PHE A 47 -21.01 -11.42 19.59
N GLU A 48 -21.45 -10.39 20.33
CA GLU A 48 -21.62 -10.42 21.80
C GLU A 48 -20.40 -11.01 22.57
N GLY A 49 -19.17 -10.75 22.08
CA GLY A 49 -17.96 -11.27 22.71
C GLY A 49 -17.49 -12.65 22.22
N ASN A 50 -18.13 -13.27 21.22
CA ASN A 50 -17.61 -14.50 20.61
C ASN A 50 -16.41 -14.22 19.69
N THR A 51 -15.22 -14.50 20.22
CA THR A 51 -13.94 -14.24 19.57
C THR A 51 -13.71 -15.08 18.30
N THR A 52 -14.36 -16.23 18.17
CA THR A 52 -14.23 -17.09 16.97
C THR A 52 -14.85 -16.44 15.75
N TYR A 53 -16.07 -15.91 15.87
CA TYR A 53 -16.73 -15.23 14.74
C TYR A 53 -16.06 -13.91 14.39
N ALA A 54 -15.59 -13.16 15.40
CA ALA A 54 -14.82 -11.94 15.17
C ALA A 54 -13.47 -12.23 14.45
N ALA A 55 -12.80 -13.33 14.81
CA ALA A 55 -11.58 -13.76 14.13
C ALA A 55 -11.84 -14.15 12.66
N ILE A 56 -12.93 -14.87 12.39
CA ILE A 56 -13.33 -15.22 11.01
C ILE A 56 -13.58 -13.94 10.19
N ALA A 57 -14.29 -12.97 10.75
CA ALA A 57 -14.53 -11.69 10.09
C ALA A 57 -13.23 -10.93 9.78
N ALA A 58 -12.26 -10.95 10.70
CA ALA A 58 -10.94 -10.35 10.47
C ALA A 58 -10.15 -11.03 9.34
N VAL A 59 -10.19 -12.38 9.25
CA VAL A 59 -9.57 -13.14 8.17
C VAL A 59 -10.22 -12.81 6.83
N ILE A 60 -11.55 -12.71 6.77
CA ILE A 60 -12.27 -12.29 5.56
C ILE A 60 -11.82 -10.88 5.16
N MET A 61 -11.69 -9.96 6.11
CA MET A 61 -11.26 -8.59 5.86
C MET A 61 -9.84 -8.51 5.26
N VAL A 62 -8.90 -9.31 5.76
CA VAL A 62 -7.53 -9.41 5.17
C VAL A 62 -7.58 -9.78 3.69
N ASN A 63 -8.40 -10.77 3.33
CA ASN A 63 -8.51 -11.23 1.96
C ASN A 63 -9.12 -10.16 1.04
N LEU A 64 -10.08 -9.37 1.55
CA LEU A 64 -10.63 -8.22 0.84
C LEU A 64 -9.57 -7.13 0.58
N ILE A 65 -8.75 -6.81 1.59
CA ILE A 65 -7.66 -5.82 1.44
C ILE A 65 -6.63 -6.31 0.42
N LEU A 66 -6.29 -7.61 0.43
CA LEU A 66 -5.37 -8.19 -0.55
C LEU A 66 -5.94 -8.09 -1.98
N ALA A 67 -7.22 -8.37 -2.17
CA ALA A 67 -7.88 -8.19 -3.47
C ALA A 67 -7.84 -6.72 -3.92
N LEU A 68 -8.12 -5.77 -3.03
CA LEU A 68 -8.03 -4.34 -3.31
C LEU A 68 -6.61 -3.91 -3.69
N TYR A 69 -5.59 -4.46 -3.02
CA TYR A 69 -4.18 -4.20 -3.36
C TYR A 69 -3.87 -4.64 -4.79
N ILE A 70 -4.29 -5.85 -5.18
CA ILE A 70 -4.08 -6.38 -6.53
C ILE A 70 -4.78 -5.50 -7.58
N ILE A 71 -6.02 -5.10 -7.30
CA ILE A 71 -6.80 -4.22 -8.19
C ILE A 71 -6.10 -2.85 -8.34
N THR A 72 -5.64 -2.27 -7.23
CA THR A 72 -4.93 -0.98 -7.24
C THR A 72 -3.64 -1.08 -8.03
N ALA A 73 -2.88 -2.16 -7.84
CA ALA A 73 -1.64 -2.41 -8.58
C ALA A 73 -1.89 -2.60 -10.08
N TYR A 74 -3.03 -3.18 -10.47
CA TYR A 74 -3.40 -3.34 -11.87
C TYR A 74 -3.78 -2.02 -12.54
N PHE A 75 -4.49 -1.13 -11.84
CA PHE A 75 -4.86 0.18 -12.36
C PHE A 75 -3.73 1.21 -12.31
N GLU A 76 -2.69 0.96 -11.53
CA GLU A 76 -1.50 1.79 -11.51
C GLU A 76 -0.76 1.66 -12.86
N THR A 77 -1.06 2.59 -13.76
CA THR A 77 -0.36 2.70 -15.04
C THR A 77 1.09 3.08 -14.75
N PRO A 78 2.10 2.40 -15.32
CA PRO A 78 3.49 2.76 -15.08
C PRO A 78 3.72 4.19 -15.53
N LEU A 79 4.05 5.08 -14.57
CA LEU A 79 4.38 6.49 -14.81
C LEU A 79 5.67 6.70 -15.63
N ASP A 80 6.20 5.64 -16.25
CA ASP A 80 7.42 5.65 -17.06
C ASP A 80 7.16 5.79 -18.58
N GLU A 81 5.90 5.97 -19.03
CA GLU A 81 5.61 6.24 -20.45
C GLU A 81 5.63 7.72 -20.86
N GLU A 82 5.81 8.66 -19.94
CA GLU A 82 5.89 10.08 -20.31
C GLU A 82 7.34 10.60 -20.30
N LYS A 83 7.84 10.82 -21.53
CA LYS A 83 9.13 11.41 -21.96
C LYS A 83 10.21 10.44 -22.46
N ARG A 84 9.86 9.59 -23.42
CA ARG A 84 10.79 9.39 -24.55
C ARG A 84 10.58 10.55 -25.52
N PRO A 85 11.51 11.53 -25.63
CA PRO A 85 11.43 12.46 -26.76
C PRO A 85 11.53 11.63 -28.04
N LYS A 86 10.46 11.65 -28.85
CA LYS A 86 10.55 11.16 -30.23
C LYS A 86 11.67 11.94 -30.90
N LYS A 87 12.76 11.26 -31.21
CA LYS A 87 13.80 11.79 -32.10
C LYS A 87 13.27 11.58 -33.52
N GLU A 88 12.86 12.67 -34.17
CA GLU A 88 12.85 12.78 -35.63
C GLU A 88 14.28 13.00 -36.14
#